data_AF-A0A1V9ZTQ5-F1
#
_entry.id   AF-A0A1V9ZTQ5-F1
#
_cell.length_a   1.000
_cell.length_b   1.000
_cell.length_c   1.000
_cell.angle_alpha   90.00
_cell.angle_beta   90.00
_cell.angle_gamma   90.00
#
_symmetry.space_group_name_H-M   'P 1'
#
loop_
_entity.id
_entity.type
_entity.pdbx_description
1 polymer ?
#
loop_
_entity_poly.entity_id
_entity_poly.type
_entity_poly.pdbx_seq_one_letter_code
_entity_poly.pdbx_strand_id
1 'polypeptide(L)'
;MTTSNVPSSAAMAVLTNAPLMGLAMAYQDGVTPELAKVFAMYRRRMQLSLVPQKKQILGDVAMMRGHVLLKLVEKGDVVMARELQRQRPAGYTRPPRTESSYIYGLNTAAARGQLDIVRFLHEHDLAKCSTKAMDDAAANGDLAMVQYLHEHRREGCSLAGFILAEKHGHREVLDYLIAHRPQDQNKCPPADPQFVLHPLLTSATDALATLPACGVQ
;
A
#
# COMPACT_ATOMS: atom_id res chain seq x y z
N MET A 1 31.43 -40.26 34.69
CA MET A 1 30.17 -39.60 34.32
C MET A 1 30.32 -39.13 32.89
N THR A 2 29.60 -39.79 31.99
CA THR A 2 29.76 -39.79 30.53
C THR A 2 29.33 -38.46 29.93
N THR A 3 30.26 -37.73 29.30
CA THR A 3 29.96 -36.63 28.40
C THR A 3 29.41 -37.22 27.09
N SER A 4 28.10 -37.15 26.90
CA SER A 4 27.45 -37.55 25.65
C SER A 4 27.78 -36.51 24.57
N ASN A 5 28.87 -36.72 23.85
CA ASN A 5 29.20 -35.97 22.64
C ASN A 5 28.32 -36.51 21.51
N VAL A 6 27.11 -35.97 21.39
CA VAL A 6 26.25 -36.25 20.23
C VAL A 6 26.95 -35.63 19.02
N PRO A 7 27.29 -36.40 17.97
CA PRO A 7 27.88 -35.83 16.78
C PRO A 7 26.83 -34.90 16.16
N SER A 8 27.02 -33.59 16.33
CA SER A 8 26.32 -32.59 15.53
C SER A 8 26.65 -32.90 14.08
N SER A 9 25.73 -33.58 13.40
CA SER A 9 25.86 -33.88 11.98
C SER A 9 26.24 -32.59 11.25
N ALA A 10 27.14 -32.66 10.27
CA ALA A 10 27.47 -31.51 9.44
C ALA A 10 26.21 -30.83 8.88
N ALA A 11 25.15 -31.61 8.62
CA ALA A 11 23.84 -31.09 8.25
C ALA A 11 23.19 -30.25 9.37
N MET A 12 23.28 -30.68 10.63
CA MET A 12 22.76 -29.90 11.74
C MET A 12 23.56 -28.63 11.96
N ALA A 13 24.89 -28.68 11.87
CA ALA A 13 25.74 -27.48 11.94
C ALA A 13 25.39 -26.45 10.85
N VAL A 14 25.15 -26.92 9.62
CA VAL A 14 24.69 -26.10 8.47
C VAL A 14 23.30 -25.52 8.72
N LEU A 15 22.35 -26.29 9.22
CA LEU A 15 20.97 -25.84 9.49
C LEU A 15 20.86 -24.92 10.72
N THR A 16 21.75 -25.07 11.70
CA THR A 16 21.82 -24.16 12.87
C THR A 16 22.61 -22.87 12.59
N ASN A 17 23.28 -22.78 11.45
CA ASN A 17 24.03 -21.60 11.07
C ASN A 17 23.04 -20.46 10.70
N ALA A 18 22.83 -19.53 11.64
CA ALA A 18 21.85 -18.45 11.50
C ALA A 18 21.99 -17.62 10.20
N PRO A 19 23.19 -17.15 9.79
CA PRO A 19 23.31 -16.40 8.54
C PRO A 19 23.06 -17.26 7.29
N LEU A 20 23.49 -18.53 7.27
CA LEU A 20 23.23 -19.43 6.15
C LEU A 20 21.74 -19.77 6.04
N MET A 21 21.09 -20.07 7.17
CA MET A 21 19.64 -20.28 7.24
C MET A 21 18.89 -19.03 6.79
N GLY A 22 19.32 -17.84 7.24
CA GLY A 22 18.78 -16.56 6.79
C GLY A 22 18.89 -16.37 5.27
N LEU A 23 20.01 -16.78 4.67
CA LEU A 23 20.23 -16.73 3.22
C LEU A 23 19.37 -17.75 2.46
N ALA A 24 19.33 -19.01 2.91
CA ALA A 24 18.49 -20.05 2.31
C ALA A 24 17.00 -19.66 2.36
N MET A 25 16.56 -19.16 3.49
CA MET A 25 15.21 -18.64 3.70
C MET A 25 14.92 -17.36 2.92
N ALA A 26 15.93 -16.54 2.61
CA ALA A 26 15.75 -15.37 1.76
C ALA A 26 15.44 -15.75 0.31
N TYR A 27 15.99 -16.86 -0.18
CA TYR A 27 15.74 -17.38 -1.53
C TYR A 27 14.48 -18.26 -1.64
N GLN A 28 13.86 -18.62 -0.52
CA GLN A 28 12.51 -19.19 -0.52
C GLN A 28 11.50 -18.05 -0.66
N ASP A 29 11.11 -17.82 -1.91
CA ASP A 29 9.96 -17.02 -2.32
C ASP A 29 8.70 -17.51 -1.58
N GLY A 30 8.39 -16.93 -0.42
CA GLY A 30 7.27 -17.32 0.45
C GLY A 30 7.60 -18.43 1.46
N VAL A 31 7.17 -18.28 2.73
CA VAL A 31 7.42 -19.29 3.80
C VAL A 31 6.32 -20.37 3.82
N THR A 32 5.17 -20.11 3.20
CA THR A 32 4.04 -21.04 3.06
C THR A 32 3.84 -21.49 1.62
N PRO A 33 3.28 -22.68 1.37
CA PRO A 33 3.06 -23.19 0.02
C PRO A 33 2.10 -22.32 -0.79
N GLU A 34 1.10 -21.68 -0.16
CA GLU A 34 0.23 -20.71 -0.86
C GLU A 34 1.04 -19.49 -1.31
N LEU A 35 1.80 -18.90 -0.40
CA LEU A 35 2.61 -17.71 -0.70
C LEU A 35 3.70 -18.03 -1.73
N ALA A 36 4.29 -19.22 -1.69
CA ALA A 36 5.27 -19.66 -2.67
C ALA A 36 4.69 -19.77 -4.08
N LYS A 37 3.43 -20.23 -4.21
CA LYS A 37 2.72 -20.22 -5.50
C LYS A 37 2.50 -18.79 -6.00
N VAL A 38 2.14 -17.87 -5.11
CA VAL A 38 1.95 -16.45 -5.44
C VAL A 38 3.25 -15.84 -5.97
N PHE A 39 4.36 -15.99 -5.25
CA PHE A 39 5.66 -15.47 -5.69
C PHE A 39 6.10 -16.11 -7.00
N ALA A 40 5.99 -17.43 -7.14
CA ALA A 40 6.34 -18.13 -8.38
C ALA A 40 5.52 -17.64 -9.58
N MET A 41 4.22 -17.37 -9.39
CA MET A 41 3.35 -16.80 -10.41
C MET A 41 3.86 -15.40 -10.84
N TYR A 42 4.13 -14.50 -9.90
CA TYR A 42 4.63 -13.15 -10.23
C TYR A 42 6.02 -13.21 -10.88
N ARG A 43 6.89 -14.10 -10.39
CA ARG A 43 8.24 -14.32 -10.94
C ARG A 43 8.18 -14.76 -12.40
N ARG A 44 7.36 -15.77 -12.72
CA ARG A 44 7.14 -16.25 -14.10
C ARG A 44 6.63 -15.14 -15.01
N ARG A 45 5.64 -14.35 -14.54
CA ARG A 45 5.11 -13.21 -15.31
C ARG A 45 6.16 -12.15 -15.59
N MET A 46 7.04 -11.86 -14.63
CA MET A 46 8.12 -10.89 -14.82
C MET A 46 9.26 -11.41 -15.68
N GLN A 47 9.58 -12.70 -15.63
CA GLN A 47 10.59 -13.32 -16.50
C GLN A 47 10.22 -13.23 -17.99
N LEU A 48 8.91 -13.28 -18.29
CA LEU A 48 8.38 -13.12 -19.65
C LEU A 48 8.34 -11.66 -20.11
N SER A 49 8.55 -10.70 -19.22
CA SER A 49 8.45 -9.27 -19.54
C SER A 49 9.76 -8.73 -20.11
N LEU A 50 9.66 -7.92 -21.17
CA LEU A 50 10.81 -7.25 -21.79
C LEU A 50 11.26 -5.98 -21.04
N VAL A 51 10.47 -5.49 -20.08
CA VAL A 51 10.76 -4.28 -19.29
C VAL A 51 12.02 -4.46 -18.43
N PRO A 52 13.09 -3.66 -18.61
CA PRO A 52 14.37 -3.82 -17.90
C PRO A 52 14.25 -3.75 -16.39
N GLN A 53 13.40 -2.87 -15.88
CA GLN A 53 13.22 -2.68 -14.45
C GLN A 53 12.54 -3.90 -13.77
N LYS A 54 11.79 -4.72 -14.51
CA LYS A 54 11.28 -6.00 -13.97
C LYS A 54 12.40 -7.01 -13.75
N LYS A 55 13.48 -6.95 -14.55
CA LYS A 55 14.70 -7.75 -14.29
C LYS A 55 15.41 -7.28 -13.03
N GLN A 56 15.41 -5.98 -12.74
CA GLN A 56 15.93 -5.45 -11.48
C GLN A 56 15.17 -5.99 -10.26
N ILE A 57 13.83 -6.00 -10.32
CA ILE A 57 12.98 -6.58 -9.25
C ILE A 57 13.28 -8.07 -9.06
N LEU A 58 13.48 -8.83 -10.14
CA LEU A 58 13.84 -10.25 -10.07
C LEU A 58 15.24 -10.51 -9.49
N GLY A 59 16.13 -9.53 -9.54
CA GLY A 59 17.50 -9.61 -9.04
C GLY A 59 17.63 -9.35 -7.55
N ASP A 60 16.65 -8.70 -6.92
CA ASP A 60 16.65 -8.35 -5.50
C ASP A 60 15.43 -8.93 -4.79
N VAL A 61 15.69 -9.80 -3.80
CA VAL A 61 14.66 -10.45 -2.98
C VAL A 61 13.77 -9.44 -2.24
N ALA A 62 14.36 -8.37 -1.69
CA ALA A 62 13.61 -7.37 -0.94
C ALA A 62 12.70 -6.54 -1.87
N MET A 63 13.16 -6.25 -3.09
CA MET A 63 12.31 -5.62 -4.11
C MET A 63 11.21 -6.54 -4.60
N MET A 64 11.49 -7.84 -4.75
CA MET A 64 10.49 -8.84 -5.11
C MET A 64 9.37 -8.90 -4.07
N ARG A 65 9.72 -8.91 -2.77
CA ARG A 65 8.73 -8.85 -1.68
C ARG A 65 7.90 -7.58 -1.71
N GLY A 66 8.55 -6.42 -1.86
CA GLY A 66 7.86 -5.12 -1.98
C GLY A 66 6.90 -5.09 -3.16
N HIS A 67 7.31 -5.60 -4.32
CA HIS A 67 6.48 -5.71 -5.51
C HIS A 67 5.27 -6.63 -5.30
N VAL A 68 5.47 -7.84 -4.76
CA VAL A 68 4.38 -8.79 -4.51
C VAL A 68 3.39 -8.21 -3.50
N LEU A 69 3.87 -7.61 -2.40
CA LEU A 69 3.00 -6.97 -1.41
C LEU A 69 2.11 -5.90 -2.06
N LEU A 70 2.70 -4.98 -2.83
CA LEU A 70 1.94 -3.93 -3.52
C LEU A 70 0.94 -4.50 -4.53
N LYS A 71 1.29 -5.59 -5.23
CA LYS A 71 0.35 -6.27 -6.14
C LYS A 71 -0.78 -7.01 -5.43
N LEU A 72 -0.54 -7.53 -4.23
CA LEU A 72 -1.58 -8.15 -3.41
C LEU A 72 -2.58 -7.08 -2.93
N VAL A 73 -2.08 -5.92 -2.49
CA VAL A 73 -2.90 -4.76 -2.13
C VAL A 73 -3.72 -4.26 -3.31
N GLU A 74 -3.10 -4.15 -4.49
CA GLU A 74 -3.77 -3.75 -5.73
C GLU A 74 -4.96 -4.68 -6.06
N LYS A 75 -4.73 -5.99 -5.98
CA LYS A 75 -5.78 -7.00 -6.20
C LYS A 75 -6.79 -7.11 -5.05
N GLY A 76 -6.46 -6.62 -3.86
CA GLY A 76 -7.29 -6.76 -2.66
C GLY A 76 -7.15 -8.09 -1.94
N ASP A 77 -6.08 -8.85 -2.20
CA ASP A 77 -5.81 -10.10 -1.49
C ASP A 77 -5.13 -9.81 -0.14
N VAL A 78 -5.95 -9.33 0.81
CA VAL A 78 -5.52 -8.90 2.14
C VAL A 78 -4.99 -10.08 2.96
N VAL A 79 -5.55 -11.26 2.75
CA VAL A 79 -5.17 -12.47 3.49
C VAL A 79 -3.72 -12.81 3.18
N MET A 80 -3.36 -12.89 1.89
CA MET A 80 -1.97 -13.15 1.49
C MET A 80 -1.03 -11.99 1.83
N ALA A 81 -1.50 -10.74 1.76
CA ALA A 81 -0.69 -9.58 2.16
C ALA A 81 -0.34 -9.62 3.65
N ARG A 82 -1.32 -9.90 4.52
CA ARG A 82 -1.11 -10.06 5.97
C ARG A 82 -0.25 -11.27 6.29
N GLU A 83 -0.44 -12.38 5.57
CA GLU A 83 0.38 -13.57 5.79
C GLU A 83 1.85 -13.33 5.40
N LEU A 84 2.10 -12.60 4.30
CA LEU A 84 3.44 -12.15 3.92
C LEU A 84 4.07 -11.27 5.02
N GLN A 85 3.33 -10.30 5.57
CA GLN A 85 3.79 -9.44 6.66
C GLN A 85 4.08 -10.23 7.95
N ARG A 86 3.22 -11.20 8.28
CA ARG A 86 3.37 -12.04 9.48
C ARG A 86 4.62 -12.91 9.41
N GLN A 87 4.88 -13.53 8.26
CA GLN A 87 6.04 -14.39 8.04
C GLN A 87 7.34 -13.60 7.87
N ARG A 88 7.24 -12.40 7.30
CA ARG A 88 8.37 -11.50 7.02
C ARG A 88 8.00 -10.08 7.45
N PRO A 89 8.34 -9.67 8.68
CA PRO A 89 8.06 -8.32 9.14
C PRO A 89 9.03 -7.27 8.55
N ALA A 90 10.18 -7.69 8.01
CA ALA A 90 11.23 -6.79 7.50
C ALA A 90 11.84 -7.27 6.18
N GLY A 91 12.69 -6.43 5.58
CA GLY A 91 13.40 -6.74 4.33
C GLY A 91 12.55 -6.52 3.09
N TYR A 92 11.88 -5.37 3.04
CA TYR A 92 11.15 -4.88 1.87
C TYR A 92 11.87 -3.68 1.29
N THR A 93 12.00 -3.66 -0.02
CA THR A 93 12.54 -2.52 -0.76
C THR A 93 11.48 -2.03 -1.74
N ARG A 94 11.29 -0.71 -1.81
CA ARG A 94 10.39 -0.10 -2.80
C ARG A 94 10.85 -0.47 -4.22
N PRO A 95 9.99 -1.07 -5.07
CA PRO A 95 10.36 -1.39 -6.43
C PRO A 95 10.55 -0.10 -7.27
N PRO A 96 11.36 -0.14 -8.34
CA PRO A 96 11.55 1.01 -9.23
C PRO A 96 10.23 1.49 -9.85
N ARG A 97 10.16 2.77 -10.20
CA ARG A 97 8.98 3.41 -10.85
C ARG A 97 8.73 2.80 -12.22
N THR A 98 8.02 1.69 -12.23
CA THR A 98 7.80 0.83 -13.41
C THR A 98 6.36 0.87 -13.87
N GLU A 99 5.44 0.84 -12.91
CA GLU A 99 4.02 0.94 -13.15
C GLU A 99 3.43 1.91 -12.12
N SER A 100 2.39 2.65 -12.51
CA SER A 100 1.73 3.62 -11.63
C SER A 100 1.15 2.99 -10.37
N SER A 101 0.85 1.68 -10.37
CA SER A 101 0.25 1.01 -9.22
C SER A 101 1.17 0.89 -8.00
N TYR A 102 2.50 0.85 -8.19
CA TYR A 102 3.44 0.83 -7.05
C TYR A 102 3.67 2.22 -6.46
N ILE A 103 3.49 3.27 -7.26
CA ILE A 103 3.77 4.64 -6.82
C ILE A 103 2.75 5.05 -5.76
N TYR A 104 1.47 4.74 -5.95
CA TYR A 104 0.39 5.17 -5.06
C TYR A 104 -0.24 4.02 -4.23
N GLY A 105 0.56 3.02 -3.85
CA GLY A 105 0.07 1.87 -3.09
C GLY A 105 -0.64 2.22 -1.77
N LEU A 106 -0.27 3.34 -1.12
CA LEU A 106 -0.98 3.84 0.07
C LEU A 106 -2.41 4.26 -0.24
N ASN A 107 -2.66 4.87 -1.41
CA ASN A 107 -4.00 5.26 -1.83
C ASN A 107 -4.88 4.02 -2.00
N THR A 108 -4.36 2.99 -2.66
CA THR A 108 -5.12 1.75 -2.88
C THR A 108 -5.42 1.02 -1.57
N ALA A 109 -4.49 1.02 -0.62
CA ALA A 109 -4.72 0.45 0.69
C ALA A 109 -5.76 1.26 1.50
N ALA A 110 -5.68 2.61 1.46
CA ALA A 110 -6.63 3.50 2.11
C ALA A 110 -8.05 3.38 1.54
N ALA A 111 -8.18 3.32 0.21
CA ALA A 111 -9.46 3.13 -0.47
C ALA A 111 -10.15 1.81 -0.09
N ARG A 112 -9.39 0.82 0.36
CA ARG A 112 -9.89 -0.49 0.82
C ARG A 112 -10.07 -0.57 2.34
N GLY A 113 -9.81 0.50 3.10
CA GLY A 113 -9.93 0.52 4.56
C GLY A 113 -8.89 -0.34 5.29
N GLN A 114 -7.72 -0.58 4.68
CA GLN A 114 -6.71 -1.50 5.22
C GLN A 114 -5.67 -0.77 6.08
N LEU A 115 -6.06 -0.29 7.26
CA LEU A 115 -5.20 0.52 8.13
C LEU A 115 -3.87 -0.16 8.50
N ASP A 116 -3.88 -1.44 8.82
CA ASP A 116 -2.67 -2.20 9.17
C ASP A 116 -1.64 -2.19 8.04
N ILE A 117 -2.12 -2.33 6.80
CA ILE A 117 -1.28 -2.35 5.61
C ILE A 117 -0.78 -0.94 5.30
N VAL A 118 -1.63 0.09 5.44
CA VAL A 118 -1.22 1.49 5.29
C VAL A 118 -0.10 1.84 6.27
N ARG A 119 -0.22 1.43 7.53
CA ARG A 119 0.82 1.62 8.55
C ARG A 119 2.12 0.95 8.14
N PHE A 120 2.04 -0.32 7.76
CA PHE A 120 3.20 -1.08 7.32
C PHE A 120 3.91 -0.47 6.10
N LEU A 121 3.15 -0.06 5.08
CA LEU A 121 3.67 0.55 3.87
C LEU A 121 4.33 1.92 4.14
N HIS A 122 3.81 2.66 5.13
CA HIS A 122 4.36 3.93 5.57
C HIS A 122 5.67 3.74 6.34
N GLU A 123 5.70 2.87 7.34
CA GLU A 123 6.89 2.59 8.18
C GLU A 123 8.09 2.10 7.35
N HIS A 124 7.83 1.34 6.29
CA HIS A 124 8.86 0.80 5.40
C HIS A 124 9.13 1.64 4.15
N ASP A 125 8.53 2.83 4.04
CA ASP A 125 8.61 3.73 2.87
C ASP A 125 8.45 2.98 1.53
N LEU A 126 7.43 2.13 1.42
CA LEU A 126 7.23 1.25 0.25
C LEU A 126 6.42 1.89 -0.86
N ALA A 127 5.56 2.86 -0.54
CA ALA A 127 4.70 3.53 -1.49
C ALA A 127 4.61 5.03 -1.19
N LYS A 128 4.15 5.82 -2.16
CA LYS A 128 3.79 7.23 -1.95
C LYS A 128 2.30 7.34 -1.66
N CYS A 129 1.95 8.47 -1.07
CA CYS A 129 0.58 8.89 -0.81
C CYS A 129 0.26 10.08 -1.73
N SER A 130 -1.02 10.26 -2.04
CA SER A 130 -1.54 11.53 -2.55
C SER A 130 -2.79 11.93 -1.78
N THR A 131 -3.40 13.07 -2.12
CA THR A 131 -4.66 13.53 -1.52
C THR A 131 -5.78 12.50 -1.62
N LYS A 132 -5.73 11.67 -2.67
CA LYS A 132 -6.69 10.59 -2.92
C LYS A 132 -6.81 9.59 -1.77
N ALA A 133 -5.73 9.31 -1.05
CA ALA A 133 -5.79 8.39 0.09
C ALA A 133 -6.76 8.90 1.18
N MET A 134 -6.69 10.19 1.50
CA MET A 134 -7.56 10.80 2.52
C MET A 134 -8.96 11.05 1.97
N ASP A 135 -9.09 11.40 0.67
CA ASP A 135 -10.39 11.54 0.01
C ASP A 135 -11.17 10.22 0.00
N ASP A 136 -10.53 9.11 -0.36
CA ASP A 136 -11.15 7.78 -0.37
C ASP A 136 -11.46 7.30 1.07
N ALA A 137 -10.58 7.59 2.04
CA ALA A 137 -10.85 7.30 3.44
C ALA A 137 -12.07 8.08 3.97
N ALA A 138 -12.22 9.34 3.56
CA ALA A 138 -13.35 10.17 3.93
C ALA A 138 -14.65 9.72 3.26
N ALA A 139 -14.59 9.31 2.00
CA ALA A 139 -15.71 8.72 1.28
C ALA A 139 -16.20 7.41 1.91
N ASN A 140 -15.30 6.62 2.51
CA ASN A 140 -15.62 5.39 3.21
C ASN A 140 -16.09 5.59 4.67
N GLY A 141 -15.96 6.81 5.21
CA GLY A 141 -16.25 7.09 6.62
C GLY A 141 -15.23 6.52 7.61
N ASP A 142 -14.02 6.18 7.14
CA ASP A 142 -12.97 5.58 7.96
C ASP A 142 -12.20 6.66 8.75
N LEU A 143 -12.78 7.08 9.88
CA LEU A 143 -12.20 8.10 10.74
C LEU A 143 -10.78 7.75 11.21
N ALA A 144 -10.53 6.47 11.53
CA ALA A 144 -9.23 6.01 11.99
C ALA A 144 -8.15 6.17 10.91
N MET A 145 -8.49 5.85 9.66
CA MET A 145 -7.59 6.09 8.52
C MET A 145 -7.35 7.58 8.30
N VAL A 146 -8.39 8.42 8.39
CA VAL A 146 -8.25 9.88 8.22
C VAL A 146 -7.34 10.47 9.29
N GLN A 147 -7.50 10.08 10.56
CA GLN A 147 -6.64 10.49 11.66
C GLN A 147 -5.19 10.06 11.42
N TYR A 148 -4.98 8.78 11.06
CA TYR A 148 -3.66 8.26 10.79
C TYR A 148 -2.95 9.01 9.65
N LEU A 149 -3.66 9.24 8.53
CA LEU A 149 -3.14 9.99 7.39
C LEU A 149 -2.90 11.47 7.75
N HIS A 150 -3.74 12.09 8.58
CA HIS A 150 -3.53 13.46 9.03
C HIS A 150 -2.25 13.61 9.86
N GLU A 151 -1.99 12.68 10.78
CA GLU A 151 -0.84 12.73 11.68
C GLU A 151 0.49 12.39 10.99
N HIS A 152 0.48 11.44 10.05
CA HIS A 152 1.70 10.87 9.49
C HIS A 152 2.03 11.37 8.08
N ARG A 153 1.09 12.04 7.39
CA ARG A 153 1.24 12.52 6.00
C ARG A 153 0.93 13.99 5.87
N ARG A 154 1.51 14.63 4.84
CA ARG A 154 1.40 16.09 4.60
C ARG A 154 0.52 16.45 3.41
N GLU A 155 0.17 15.47 2.58
CA GLU A 155 -0.57 15.66 1.34
C GLU A 155 -1.97 16.21 1.57
N GLY A 156 -2.63 15.78 2.66
CA GLY A 156 -3.98 16.21 3.04
C GLY A 156 -5.10 15.56 2.25
N CYS A 157 -6.26 16.19 2.26
CA CYS A 157 -7.41 15.87 1.41
C CYS A 157 -7.64 16.97 0.38
N SER A 158 -8.61 16.77 -0.51
CA SER A 158 -9.13 17.77 -1.43
C SER A 158 -10.61 18.04 -1.15
N LEU A 159 -11.20 19.02 -1.84
CA LEU A 159 -12.63 19.32 -1.79
C LEU A 159 -13.50 18.06 -2.00
N ALA A 160 -13.01 17.11 -2.79
CA ALA A 160 -13.71 15.84 -3.01
C ALA A 160 -13.95 15.05 -1.72
N GLY A 161 -12.97 14.98 -0.81
CA GLY A 161 -13.11 14.25 0.45
C GLY A 161 -14.26 14.79 1.30
N PHE A 162 -14.43 16.12 1.34
CA PHE A 162 -15.53 16.77 2.06
C PHE A 162 -16.89 16.46 1.42
N ILE A 163 -17.01 16.64 0.09
CA ILE A 163 -18.26 16.39 -0.64
C ILE A 163 -18.69 14.91 -0.51
N LEU A 164 -17.74 13.98 -0.63
CA LEU A 164 -18.03 12.55 -0.54
C LEU A 164 -18.42 12.16 0.89
N ALA A 165 -17.72 12.66 1.92
CA ALA A 165 -18.09 12.41 3.31
C ALA A 165 -19.50 12.95 3.63
N GLU A 166 -19.84 14.16 3.17
CA GLU A 166 -21.17 14.74 3.35
C GLU A 166 -22.24 13.91 2.63
N LYS A 167 -22.00 13.53 1.37
CA LYS A 167 -22.94 12.76 0.56
C LYS A 167 -23.24 11.37 1.15
N HIS A 168 -22.23 10.73 1.74
CA HIS A 168 -22.40 9.43 2.41
C HIS A 168 -22.86 9.55 3.87
N GLY A 169 -23.01 10.78 4.40
CA GLY A 169 -23.48 11.03 5.76
C GLY A 169 -22.43 10.74 6.84
N HIS A 170 -21.14 10.76 6.50
CA HIS A 170 -20.03 10.49 7.41
C HIS A 170 -19.69 11.73 8.26
N ARG A 171 -20.61 12.08 9.16
CA ARG A 171 -20.55 13.29 10.00
C ARG A 171 -19.28 13.36 10.85
N GLU A 172 -18.88 12.25 11.47
CA GLU A 172 -17.69 12.20 12.32
C GLU A 172 -16.39 12.55 11.57
N VAL A 173 -16.28 12.07 10.32
CA VAL A 173 -15.14 12.42 9.46
C VAL A 173 -15.20 13.88 9.04
N LEU A 174 -16.38 14.37 8.68
CA LEU A 174 -16.57 15.77 8.28
C LEU A 174 -16.21 16.73 9.42
N ASP A 175 -16.70 16.46 10.63
CA ASP A 175 -16.39 17.24 11.83
C ASP A 175 -14.89 17.23 12.12
N TYR A 176 -14.23 16.07 11.99
CA TYR A 176 -12.78 15.96 12.15
C TYR A 176 -12.02 16.79 11.10
N LEU A 177 -12.40 16.69 9.82
CA LEU A 177 -11.77 17.41 8.72
C LEU A 177 -11.96 18.93 8.84
N ILE A 178 -13.15 19.40 9.22
CA ILE A 178 -13.43 20.83 9.45
C ILE A 178 -12.60 21.36 10.61
N ALA A 179 -12.49 20.59 11.70
CA ALA A 179 -11.74 21.01 12.88
C ALA A 179 -10.22 21.05 12.67
N HIS A 180 -9.66 20.09 11.91
CA HIS A 180 -8.20 19.91 11.80
C HIS A 180 -7.61 20.35 10.46
N ARG A 181 -8.43 20.45 9.40
CA ARG A 181 -7.98 20.74 8.02
C ARG A 181 -8.92 21.67 7.24
N PRO A 182 -9.33 22.82 7.79
CA PRO A 182 -10.23 23.74 7.06
C PRO A 182 -9.64 24.25 5.74
N GLN A 183 -8.30 24.33 5.62
CA GLN A 183 -7.63 24.77 4.40
C GLN A 183 -7.80 23.83 3.20
N ASP A 184 -8.05 22.54 3.42
CA ASP A 184 -8.15 21.56 2.34
C ASP A 184 -9.55 21.57 1.67
N GLN A 185 -10.52 22.26 2.28
CA GLN A 185 -11.87 22.40 1.75
C GLN A 185 -11.90 23.09 0.39
N ASN A 186 -10.94 23.98 0.11
CA ASN A 186 -10.87 24.72 -1.16
C ASN A 186 -9.85 24.14 -2.14
N LYS A 187 -9.22 22.99 -1.81
CA LYS A 187 -8.17 22.41 -2.64
C LYS A 187 -8.80 21.59 -3.77
N CYS A 188 -8.48 21.94 -5.01
CA CYS A 188 -8.97 21.21 -6.18
C CYS A 188 -8.57 19.72 -6.12
N PRO A 189 -9.49 18.80 -6.44
CA PRO A 189 -9.13 17.41 -6.61
C PRO A 189 -8.13 17.26 -7.76
N PRO A 190 -7.15 16.33 -7.64
CA PRO A 190 -6.23 16.06 -8.74
C PRO A 190 -7.03 15.62 -9.98
N ALA A 191 -6.64 16.11 -11.15
CA ALA A 191 -7.25 15.80 -12.45
C ALA A 191 -6.99 14.33 -12.87
N ASP A 192 -7.54 13.38 -12.12
CA ASP A 192 -7.50 11.96 -12.42
C ASP A 192 -8.81 11.59 -13.14
N PRO A 193 -8.80 11.03 -14.36
CA PRO A 193 -10.01 10.68 -15.10
C PRO A 193 -10.95 9.71 -14.37
N GLN A 194 -10.47 8.99 -13.35
CA GLN A 194 -11.33 8.17 -12.48
C GLN A 194 -12.32 9.01 -11.63
N PHE A 195 -12.03 10.29 -11.41
CA PHE A 195 -12.92 11.23 -10.69
C PHE A 195 -14.09 11.71 -11.56
N VAL A 196 -13.91 11.80 -12.88
CA VAL A 196 -14.96 12.26 -13.81
C VAL A 196 -16.05 11.19 -14.02
N LEU A 197 -15.75 9.93 -13.73
CA LEU A 197 -16.62 8.78 -14.02
C LEU A 197 -17.45 8.29 -12.84
N HIS A 198 -17.34 8.89 -11.64
CA HIS A 198 -18.23 8.53 -10.55
C HIS A 198 -19.61 9.18 -10.79
N PRO A 199 -20.71 8.42 -10.99
CA PRO A 199 -22.03 8.96 -11.34
C PRO A 199 -22.59 9.95 -10.29
N LEU A 200 -22.01 9.92 -9.10
CA LEU A 200 -22.36 10.77 -7.97
C LEU A 200 -21.67 12.14 -7.99
N LEU A 201 -20.64 12.34 -8.85
CA LEU A 201 -20.03 13.64 -9.11
C LEU A 201 -20.69 14.34 -10.29
N THR A 202 -21.33 13.63 -11.24
CA THR A 202 -22.14 14.26 -12.30
C THR A 202 -23.41 14.94 -11.80
N SER A 203 -23.88 14.64 -10.57
CA SER A 203 -24.91 15.46 -9.91
C SER A 203 -24.32 16.64 -9.14
N ALA A 204 -23.03 16.59 -8.82
CA ALA A 204 -22.28 17.66 -8.16
C ALA A 204 -21.56 18.57 -9.17
N THR A 205 -21.44 18.18 -10.45
CA THR A 205 -20.92 19.05 -11.52
C THR A 205 -21.78 20.28 -11.73
N ASP A 206 -23.09 20.20 -11.47
CA ASP A 206 -23.98 21.37 -11.46
C ASP A 206 -23.69 22.30 -10.26
N ALA A 207 -23.24 21.75 -9.13
CA ALA A 207 -22.80 22.51 -7.96
C ALA A 207 -21.35 23.03 -8.08
N LEU A 208 -20.49 22.33 -8.82
CA LEU A 208 -19.13 22.77 -9.18
C LEU A 208 -19.16 23.86 -10.27
N ALA A 209 -20.19 23.87 -11.13
CA ALA A 209 -20.41 24.92 -12.13
C ALA A 209 -20.89 26.26 -11.52
N THR A 210 -21.31 26.26 -10.25
CA THR A 210 -21.79 27.46 -9.53
C THR A 210 -20.77 28.04 -8.55
N LEU A 211 -19.62 27.40 -8.36
CA LEU A 211 -18.51 27.94 -7.57
C LEU A 211 -17.56 28.77 -8.46
N PRO A 212 -17.04 29.90 -7.95
CA PRO A 212 -16.20 30.78 -8.74
C PRO A 212 -14.98 29.99 -9.22
N ALA A 213 -14.71 30.07 -10.52
CA ALA A 213 -13.60 29.41 -11.18
C ALA A 213 -12.36 29.46 -10.29
N CYS A 214 -11.92 28.28 -9.83
CA CYS A 214 -10.73 28.17 -8.99
C CYS A 214 -9.57 28.72 -9.82
N GLY A 215 -9.12 29.91 -9.44
CA GLY A 215 -8.13 30.69 -10.18
C GLY A 215 -6.85 29.88 -10.34
N VAL A 216 -6.41 29.78 -11.58
CA VAL A 216 -5.03 29.43 -11.91
C VAL A 216 -4.15 30.53 -11.32
N GLN A 217 -3.37 30.19 -10.30
CA GLN A 217 -2.11 30.87 -9.98
C GLN A 217 -1.05 29.80 -9.73
#